data_AF-A0A6C0EZC9-F1
#
_entry.id   AF-A0A6C0EZC9-F1
#
_cell.length_a   1.000
_cell.length_b   1.000
_cell.length_c   1.000
_cell.angle_alpha   90.00
_cell.angle_beta   90.00
_cell.angle_gamma   90.00
#
_symmetry.space_group_name_H-M   'P 1'
#
loop_
_entity.id
_entity.type
_entity.pdbx_description
1 polymer ?
#
loop_
_entity_poly.entity_id
_entity_poly.type
_entity_poly.pdbx_seq_one_letter_code
_entity_poly.pdbx_strand_id
1 'polypeptide(L)'
;MASIKKNKEPNFIKPLDPKDFEISKVSFSRVLTKVNHTDLESNYVNIKYDENKFFVVARNCKIMTESKTTKINNKIYYTLFLKITDENFIKMIKSFEELLILSGYINRETWFNNNDFTINDIDIMQMLKPTLLHHSYNGYSIGSFTSFEYQNSNQITKDCLLFEKNKIVDVCFSFDKVYIKQNKFYCIHRIEKIQKIKYIGPWSIRIHNETTNNFKKFMMTILLCNDKMENSLCYDILIYIFEFLKTF
;
A
#
# COMPACT_ATOMS: atom_id res chain seq x y z
N MET A 1 -33.66 19.60 -25.65
CA MET A 1 -33.18 18.23 -25.39
C MET A 1 -32.14 18.27 -24.28
N ALA A 2 -32.47 17.80 -23.08
CA ALA A 2 -31.52 17.73 -21.97
C ALA A 2 -30.63 16.50 -22.16
N SER A 3 -29.31 16.70 -22.29
CA SER A 3 -28.34 15.61 -22.37
C SER A 3 -28.22 14.94 -21.00
N ILE A 4 -28.67 13.69 -20.90
CA ILE A 4 -28.46 12.85 -19.73
C ILE A 4 -26.94 12.61 -19.61
N LYS A 5 -26.30 13.25 -18.62
CA LYS A 5 -24.92 12.92 -18.23
C LYS A 5 -24.92 11.49 -17.72
N LYS A 6 -24.43 10.54 -18.54
CA LYS A 6 -24.07 9.21 -18.06
C LYS A 6 -23.05 9.39 -16.92
N ASN A 7 -23.46 9.12 -15.70
CA ASN A 7 -22.54 8.94 -14.58
C ASN A 7 -21.59 7.80 -14.97
N LYS A 8 -20.35 8.13 -15.33
CA LYS A 8 -19.29 7.13 -15.45
C LYS A 8 -19.16 6.47 -14.09
N GLU A 9 -19.39 5.17 -14.02
CA GLU A 9 -19.05 4.39 -12.83
C GLU A 9 -17.59 4.68 -12.45
N PRO A 10 -17.26 4.80 -11.16
CA PRO A 10 -15.91 5.07 -10.75
C PRO A 10 -15.00 3.92 -11.19
N ASN A 11 -14.05 4.20 -12.08
CA ASN A 11 -13.03 3.24 -12.51
C ASN A 11 -12.34 2.63 -11.27
N PHE A 12 -12.62 1.36 -11.01
CA PHE A 12 -12.05 0.62 -9.90
C PHE A 12 -10.67 0.11 -10.30
N ILE A 13 -9.62 0.62 -9.66
CA ILE A 13 -8.24 0.13 -9.85
C ILE A 13 -7.96 -0.88 -8.75
N LYS A 14 -7.84 -2.15 -9.13
CA LYS A 14 -7.45 -3.23 -8.22
C LYS A 14 -5.95 -3.10 -7.90
N PRO A 15 -5.55 -3.12 -6.63
CA PRO A 15 -4.14 -3.11 -6.27
C PRO A 15 -3.44 -4.40 -6.68
N LEU A 16 -2.19 -4.25 -7.11
CA LEU A 16 -1.32 -5.30 -7.59
C LEU A 16 -0.95 -6.27 -6.45
N ASP A 17 -0.96 -7.57 -6.73
CA ASP A 17 -0.24 -8.55 -5.91
C ASP A 17 1.24 -8.47 -6.32
N PRO A 18 2.19 -8.27 -5.37
CA PRO A 18 3.60 -8.15 -5.71
C PRO A 18 4.18 -9.32 -6.51
N LYS A 19 3.58 -10.50 -6.42
CA LYS A 19 3.96 -11.68 -7.22
C LYS A 19 3.70 -11.50 -8.71
N ASP A 20 2.72 -10.68 -9.06
CA ASP A 20 2.28 -10.41 -10.44
C ASP A 20 2.96 -9.15 -11.01
N PHE A 21 4.00 -8.64 -10.34
CA PHE A 21 4.71 -7.43 -10.78
C PHE A 21 5.56 -7.68 -12.01
N GLU A 22 5.31 -6.89 -13.05
CA GLU A 22 6.12 -6.85 -14.27
C GLU A 22 6.75 -5.48 -14.40
N ILE A 23 8.09 -5.44 -14.37
CA ILE A 23 8.88 -4.20 -14.41
C ILE A 23 8.61 -3.37 -15.68
N SER A 24 8.30 -4.01 -16.80
CA SER A 24 8.01 -3.38 -18.09
C SER A 24 6.71 -2.57 -18.09
N LYS A 25 5.80 -2.81 -17.12
CA LYS A 25 4.54 -2.07 -16.98
C LYS A 25 4.71 -0.77 -16.21
N VAL A 26 5.86 -0.53 -15.60
CA VAL A 26 6.18 0.73 -14.91
C VAL A 26 6.58 1.78 -15.93
N SER A 27 6.01 2.98 -15.82
CA SER A 27 6.38 4.12 -16.65
C SER A 27 6.49 5.41 -15.84
N PHE A 28 7.37 6.30 -16.29
CA PHE A 28 7.61 7.60 -15.70
C PHE A 28 7.18 8.69 -16.68
N SER A 29 6.55 9.75 -16.19
CA SER A 29 6.27 10.92 -17.02
C SER A 29 7.53 11.72 -17.33
N ARG A 30 7.43 12.69 -18.25
CA ARG A 30 8.37 13.82 -18.30
C ARG A 30 8.44 14.53 -16.94
N VAL A 31 9.54 15.25 -16.71
CA VAL A 31 9.71 16.08 -15.52
C VAL A 31 8.64 17.16 -15.48
N LEU A 32 8.03 17.31 -14.32
CA LEU A 32 7.04 18.32 -14.02
C LEU A 32 7.56 19.17 -12.86
N THR A 33 7.30 20.47 -12.94
CA THR A 33 7.67 21.42 -11.88
C THR A 33 6.41 21.85 -11.15
N LYS A 34 6.43 21.76 -9.82
CA LYS A 34 5.40 22.36 -8.97
C LYS A 34 6.01 23.54 -8.22
N VAL A 35 5.46 24.72 -8.43
CA VAL A 35 5.73 25.90 -7.60
C VAL A 35 4.80 25.82 -6.39
N ASN A 36 5.37 25.77 -5.19
CA ASN A 36 4.59 25.86 -3.95
C ASN A 36 4.34 27.33 -3.57
N HIS A 37 3.46 27.59 -2.59
CA HIS A 37 3.11 28.94 -2.13
C HIS A 37 4.27 29.78 -1.57
N THR A 38 5.46 29.19 -1.44
CA THR A 38 6.70 29.84 -1.01
C THR A 38 7.66 30.08 -2.17
N ASP A 39 7.17 30.02 -3.42
CA ASP A 39 7.95 30.10 -4.67
C ASP A 39 9.09 29.07 -4.79
N LEU A 40 9.03 28.02 -3.96
CA LEU A 40 9.96 26.90 -4.05
C LEU A 40 9.47 25.93 -5.12
N GLU A 41 10.28 25.79 -6.16
CA GLU A 41 10.10 24.80 -7.22
C GLU A 41 10.45 23.41 -6.73
N SER A 42 9.59 22.45 -7.02
CA SER A 42 9.82 21.04 -6.78
C SER A 42 9.63 20.26 -8.07
N ASN A 43 10.72 19.69 -8.58
CA ASN A 43 10.68 18.83 -9.75
C ASN A 43 10.27 17.42 -9.34
N TYR A 44 9.44 16.79 -10.16
CA TYR A 44 8.98 15.43 -9.96
C TYR A 44 8.61 14.75 -11.27
N VAL A 45 8.63 13.42 -11.27
CA VAL A 45 7.98 12.60 -12.30
C VAL A 45 6.83 11.83 -11.68
N ASN A 46 5.74 11.64 -12.43
CA ASN A 46 4.66 10.76 -12.02
C ASN A 46 5.03 9.32 -12.36
N ILE A 47 4.61 8.39 -11.50
CA ILE A 47 4.73 6.95 -11.72
C ILE A 47 3.38 6.42 -12.16
N LYS A 48 3.40 5.51 -13.14
CA LYS A 48 2.24 4.71 -13.54
C LYS A 48 2.62 3.24 -13.61
N TYR A 49 1.62 2.38 -13.42
CA TYR A 49 1.70 0.95 -13.69
C TYR A 49 0.58 0.58 -14.64
N ASP A 50 0.91 0.07 -15.83
CA ASP A 50 -0.06 -0.30 -16.87
C ASP A 50 -1.05 0.84 -17.16
N GLU A 51 -0.49 2.03 -17.43
CA GLU A 51 -1.20 3.31 -17.65
C GLU A 51 -2.04 3.85 -16.49
N ASN A 52 -2.18 3.08 -15.42
CA ASN A 52 -2.98 3.37 -14.24
C ASN A 52 -2.11 3.83 -13.06
N LYS A 53 -2.77 4.16 -11.94
CA LYS A 53 -2.09 4.43 -10.67
C LYS A 53 -1.41 3.17 -10.17
N PHE A 54 -0.18 3.31 -9.67
CA PHE A 54 0.56 2.19 -9.14
C PHE A 54 0.16 1.93 -7.68
N PHE A 55 -0.77 1.00 -7.49
CA PHE A 55 -1.18 0.50 -6.17
C PHE A 55 -0.72 -0.94 -6.00
N VAL A 56 -0.20 -1.27 -4.82
CA VAL A 56 0.27 -2.62 -4.50
C VAL A 56 -0.03 -2.97 -3.05
N VAL A 57 -0.35 -4.24 -2.79
CA VAL A 57 -0.56 -4.75 -1.43
C VAL A 57 0.72 -5.41 -0.91
N ALA A 58 1.20 -4.96 0.23
CA ALA A 58 2.16 -5.71 1.03
C ALA A 58 1.39 -6.54 2.07
N ARG A 59 1.69 -7.83 2.16
CA ARG A 59 1.04 -8.72 3.13
C ARG A 59 1.81 -8.83 4.43
N ASN A 60 1.13 -9.19 5.51
CA ASN A 60 1.73 -9.52 6.81
C ASN A 60 2.72 -8.46 7.33
N CYS A 61 2.42 -7.18 7.12
CA CYS A 61 3.22 -6.08 7.64
C CYS A 61 3.01 -5.93 9.14
N LYS A 62 4.09 -5.84 9.92
CA LYS A 62 4.00 -5.61 11.36
C LYS A 62 4.14 -4.12 11.66
N ILE A 63 3.19 -3.53 12.38
CA ILE A 63 3.26 -2.13 12.81
C ILE A 63 4.28 -2.01 13.94
N MET A 64 5.32 -1.20 13.72
CA MET A 64 6.42 -1.02 14.66
C MET A 64 6.25 0.25 15.48
N THR A 65 5.93 1.36 14.81
CA THR A 65 5.59 2.63 15.46
C THR A 65 4.53 3.38 14.65
N GLU A 66 3.76 4.20 15.33
CA GLU A 66 2.91 5.21 14.72
C GLU A 66 3.31 6.59 15.24
N SER A 67 3.27 7.59 14.38
CA SER A 67 3.34 8.99 14.80
C SER A 67 2.17 9.76 14.20
N LYS A 68 1.64 10.67 15.00
CA LYS A 68 0.49 11.49 14.65
C LYS A 68 0.98 12.89 14.28
N THR A 69 0.55 13.39 13.13
CA THR A 69 0.77 14.79 12.73
C THR A 69 -0.57 15.48 12.57
N THR A 70 -0.82 16.50 13.39
CA THR A 70 -2.01 17.35 13.30
C THR A 70 -1.67 18.60 12.48
N LYS A 71 -2.43 18.85 11.41
CA LYS A 71 -2.35 20.11 10.65
C LYS A 71 -3.38 21.12 11.14
N ILE A 72 -3.17 22.38 10.74
CA ILE A 72 -4.14 23.48 10.86
C ILE A 72 -5.50 22.99 10.34
N ASN A 73 -6.57 23.21 11.12
CA ASN A 73 -7.95 22.69 10.97
C ASN A 73 -8.23 21.28 11.54
N ASN A 74 -7.50 20.84 12.58
CA ASN A 74 -7.70 19.53 13.25
C ASN A 74 -7.64 18.30 12.32
N LYS A 75 -7.03 18.44 11.15
CA LYS A 75 -6.78 17.33 10.23
C LYS A 75 -5.63 16.50 10.75
N ILE A 76 -5.88 15.22 10.99
CA ILE A 76 -4.88 14.30 11.51
C ILE A 76 -4.38 13.39 10.38
N TYR A 77 -3.06 13.31 10.24
CA TYR A 77 -2.36 12.31 9.41
C TYR A 77 -1.55 11.39 10.31
N TYR A 78 -1.46 10.13 9.92
CA TYR A 78 -0.63 9.15 10.60
C TYR A 78 0.56 8.80 9.72
N THR A 79 1.74 8.71 10.35
CA THR A 79 2.92 8.10 9.77
C THR A 79 3.12 6.76 10.44
N LEU A 80 3.18 5.69 9.66
CA LEU A 80 3.42 4.35 10.17
C LEU A 80 4.80 3.89 9.75
N PHE A 81 5.52 3.33 10.72
CA PHE A 81 6.70 2.54 10.48
C PHE A 81 6.32 1.08 10.53
N LEU A 82 6.49 0.38 9.42
CA LEU A 82 6.06 -0.99 9.21
C LEU A 82 7.30 -1.86 8.99
N LYS A 83 7.40 -2.98 9.71
CA LYS A 83 8.28 -4.08 9.36
C LYS A 83 7.62 -4.89 8.25
N ILE A 84 8.34 -5.09 7.16
CA ILE A 84 7.87 -5.82 5.98
C ILE A 84 8.43 -7.24 6.01
N THR A 85 7.52 -8.22 5.95
CA THR A 85 7.87 -9.64 5.91
C THR A 85 7.48 -10.32 4.59
N ASP A 86 6.68 -9.64 3.76
CA ASP A 86 6.31 -10.12 2.43
C ASP A 86 7.51 -10.06 1.47
N GLU A 87 8.11 -11.23 1.22
CA GLU A 87 9.27 -11.37 0.35
C GLU A 87 8.99 -10.94 -1.09
N ASN A 88 7.76 -11.13 -1.59
CA ASN A 88 7.42 -10.74 -2.96
C ASN A 88 7.34 -9.22 -3.06
N PHE A 89 6.77 -8.58 -2.05
CA PHE A 89 6.80 -7.11 -1.94
C PHE A 89 8.24 -6.59 -1.84
N ILE A 90 9.10 -7.20 -1.02
CA ILE A 90 10.50 -6.79 -0.89
C ILE A 90 11.23 -6.92 -2.24
N LYS A 91 11.08 -8.06 -2.93
CA LYS A 91 11.67 -8.28 -4.26
C LYS A 91 11.16 -7.25 -5.27
N MET A 92 9.84 -7.02 -5.29
CA MET A 92 9.22 -6.03 -6.17
C MET A 92 9.80 -4.64 -5.96
N ILE A 93 9.92 -4.17 -4.71
CA ILE A 93 10.48 -2.84 -4.42
C ILE A 93 11.92 -2.76 -4.89
N LYS A 94 12.75 -3.78 -4.64
CA LYS A 94 14.14 -3.79 -5.13
C LYS A 94 14.21 -3.66 -6.65
N SER A 95 13.44 -4.47 -7.38
CA SER A 95 13.39 -4.39 -8.84
C SER A 95 12.86 -3.04 -9.35
N PHE A 96 11.85 -2.47 -8.68
CA PHE A 96 11.35 -1.14 -8.98
C PHE A 96 12.40 -0.04 -8.73
N GLU A 97 13.17 -0.14 -7.65
CA GLU A 97 14.23 0.81 -7.31
C GLU A 97 15.41 0.72 -8.28
N GLU A 98 15.79 -0.48 -8.72
CA GLU A 98 16.77 -0.69 -9.78
C GLU A 98 16.34 -0.02 -11.09
N LEU A 99 15.08 -0.22 -11.51
CA LEU A 99 14.52 0.48 -12.67
C LEU A 99 14.56 2.00 -12.49
N LEU A 100 14.24 2.49 -11.29
CA LEU A 100 14.19 3.91 -11.01
C LEU A 100 15.59 4.54 -11.05
N ILE A 101 16.60 3.84 -10.52
CA ILE A 101 18.01 4.24 -10.62
C ILE A 101 18.45 4.29 -12.07
N LEU A 102 18.18 3.23 -12.85
CA LEU A 102 18.51 3.19 -14.26
C LEU A 102 17.82 4.32 -15.05
N SER A 103 16.53 4.53 -14.78
CA SER A 103 15.74 5.58 -15.43
C SER A 103 16.25 6.98 -15.07
N GLY A 104 16.58 7.22 -13.80
CA GLY A 104 17.14 8.47 -13.34
C GLY A 104 18.51 8.76 -13.95
N TYR A 105 19.34 7.72 -14.13
CA TYR A 105 20.64 7.85 -14.79
C TYR A 105 20.52 8.12 -16.30
N ILE A 106 19.69 7.35 -17.01
CA ILE A 106 19.45 7.53 -18.45
C ILE A 106 18.92 8.94 -18.73
N ASN A 107 18.02 9.44 -17.88
CA ASN A 107 17.36 10.73 -18.06
C ASN A 107 18.02 11.88 -17.28
N ARG A 108 19.23 11.69 -16.74
CA ARG A 108 19.85 12.58 -15.76
C ARG A 108 19.91 14.05 -16.19
N GLU A 109 20.21 14.33 -17.45
CA GLU A 109 20.27 15.70 -17.98
C GLU A 109 18.92 16.40 -17.86
N THR A 110 17.84 15.69 -18.21
CA THR A 110 16.48 16.21 -18.13
C THR A 110 15.93 16.24 -16.71
N TRP A 111 16.32 15.28 -15.85
CA TRP A 111 15.81 15.16 -14.49
C TRP A 111 16.48 16.15 -13.53
N PHE A 112 17.79 16.40 -13.70
CA PHE A 112 18.58 17.20 -12.77
C PHE A 112 19.06 18.54 -13.34
N ASN A 113 18.81 18.83 -14.62
CA ASN A 113 19.29 20.04 -15.31
C ASN A 113 20.82 20.23 -15.14
N ASN A 114 21.59 19.14 -15.02
CA ASN A 114 23.02 19.18 -14.75
C ASN A 114 23.77 18.08 -15.51
N ASN A 115 24.93 18.41 -16.07
CA ASN A 115 25.79 17.53 -16.85
C ASN A 115 26.95 16.91 -16.02
N ASP A 116 27.18 17.40 -14.79
CA ASP A 116 28.34 17.03 -13.99
C ASP A 116 28.12 15.78 -13.12
N PHE A 117 27.68 14.67 -13.72
CA PHE A 117 27.70 13.38 -13.05
C PHE A 117 29.06 12.71 -13.29
N THR A 118 29.93 12.73 -12.28
CA THR A 118 31.12 11.87 -12.26
C THR A 118 30.69 10.43 -12.05
N ILE A 119 31.00 9.57 -13.02
CA ILE A 119 30.49 8.21 -13.08
C ILE A 119 31.37 7.29 -12.24
N ASN A 120 30.88 6.91 -11.07
CA ASN A 120 31.16 5.61 -10.47
C ASN A 120 29.83 4.99 -10.00
N ASP A 121 29.80 3.66 -9.87
CA ASP A 121 28.56 2.94 -9.50
C ASP A 121 28.03 3.36 -8.13
N ILE A 122 28.91 3.81 -7.24
CA ILE A 122 28.57 4.26 -5.89
C ILE A 122 27.73 5.54 -5.96
N ASP A 123 28.12 6.51 -6.78
CA ASP A 123 27.41 7.78 -6.95
C ASP A 123 26.03 7.58 -7.57
N ILE A 124 25.90 6.63 -8.51
CA ILE A 124 24.62 6.27 -9.14
C ILE A 124 23.66 5.64 -8.12
N MET A 125 24.13 4.69 -7.32
CA MET A 125 23.31 4.04 -6.29
C MET A 125 22.89 5.02 -5.17
N GLN A 126 23.71 6.03 -4.91
CA GLN A 126 23.41 7.08 -3.93
C GLN A 126 22.41 8.14 -4.43
N MET A 127 22.04 8.12 -5.71
CA MET A 127 21.03 9.04 -6.24
C MET A 127 19.64 8.73 -5.66
N LEU A 128 19.33 7.46 -5.41
CA LEU A 128 18.06 7.06 -4.81
C LEU A 128 18.16 7.07 -3.28
N LYS A 129 17.23 7.76 -2.62
CA LYS A 129 16.92 7.46 -1.22
C LYS A 129 16.06 6.20 -1.15
N PRO A 130 16.52 5.11 -0.53
CA PRO A 130 15.79 3.85 -0.50
C PRO A 130 14.43 3.99 0.17
N THR A 131 13.46 3.28 -0.39
CA THR A 131 12.09 3.10 0.09
C THR A 131 12.06 2.10 1.23
N LEU A 132 12.78 0.98 1.07
CA LEU A 132 12.96 -0.04 2.11
C LEU A 132 14.30 0.14 2.80
N LEU A 133 14.28 0.19 4.12
CA LEU A 133 15.48 0.20 4.96
C LEU A 133 15.63 -1.16 5.63
N HIS A 134 16.80 -1.78 5.45
CA HIS A 134 17.14 -3.02 6.15
C HIS A 134 17.88 -2.70 7.46
N HIS A 135 17.29 -3.09 8.59
CA HIS A 135 17.91 -2.99 9.91
C HIS A 135 18.30 -4.38 10.42
N SER A 136 19.45 -4.48 11.08
CA SER A 136 19.94 -5.74 11.65
C SER A 136 18.94 -6.44 12.58
N TYR A 137 18.23 -5.68 13.42
CA TYR A 137 17.25 -6.22 14.36
C TYR A 137 15.82 -6.32 13.79
N ASN A 138 15.43 -5.35 12.98
CA ASN A 138 14.04 -5.24 12.51
C ASN A 138 13.81 -5.82 11.11
N GLY A 139 14.84 -6.23 10.38
CA GLY A 139 14.74 -6.64 8.99
C GLY A 139 14.37 -5.46 8.08
N TYR A 140 13.70 -5.75 6.96
CA TYR A 140 13.18 -4.71 6.05
C TYR A 140 12.04 -3.93 6.68
N SER A 141 12.07 -2.61 6.47
CA SER A 141 11.08 -1.69 7.02
C SER A 141 10.80 -0.54 6.07
N ILE A 142 9.61 0.04 6.21
CA ILE A 142 9.13 1.17 5.41
C ILE A 142 8.39 2.16 6.32
N GLY A 143 8.67 3.46 6.14
CA GLY A 143 7.98 4.54 6.81
C GLY A 143 7.08 5.29 5.83
N SER A 144 5.77 5.28 6.04
CA SER A 144 4.81 5.87 5.09
C SER A 144 3.67 6.61 5.76
N PHE A 145 3.15 7.61 5.07
CA PHE A 145 2.05 8.47 5.52
C PHE A 145 0.73 7.96 4.98
N THR A 146 -0.36 8.07 5.75
CA THR A 146 -1.70 7.81 5.23
C THR A 146 -2.09 8.85 4.18
N SER A 147 -2.72 8.41 3.08
CA SER A 147 -3.22 9.29 2.02
C SER A 147 -4.50 10.04 2.40
N PHE A 148 -5.12 9.66 3.51
CA PHE A 148 -6.42 10.13 3.96
C PHE A 148 -6.32 10.81 5.32
N GLU A 149 -7.29 11.70 5.55
CA GLU A 149 -7.37 12.59 6.70
C GLU A 149 -8.42 12.09 7.69
N TYR A 150 -8.13 12.16 8.99
CA TYR A 150 -9.12 11.93 10.03
C TYR A 150 -9.65 13.26 10.55
N GLN A 151 -10.98 13.42 10.55
CA GLN A 151 -11.69 14.53 11.19
C GLN A 151 -12.25 14.05 12.55
N ASN A 152 -11.76 14.64 13.64
CA ASN A 152 -12.11 14.34 15.03
C ASN A 152 -11.76 12.91 15.50
N SER A 153 -11.46 12.77 16.80
CA SER A 153 -11.02 11.51 17.42
C SER A 153 -12.05 10.38 17.37
N ASN A 154 -13.33 10.68 17.12
CA ASN A 154 -14.41 9.71 17.23
C ASN A 154 -14.68 8.91 15.94
N GLN A 155 -14.14 9.34 14.78
CA GLN A 155 -14.16 8.57 13.52
C GLN A 155 -12.99 7.58 13.39
N ILE A 156 -12.07 7.61 14.35
CA ILE A 156 -10.86 6.77 14.38
C ILE A 156 -11.21 5.27 14.60
N THR A 157 -12.38 4.95 15.16
CA THR A 157 -12.71 3.64 15.73
C THR A 157 -12.89 2.48 14.74
N LYS A 158 -13.14 2.72 13.43
CA LYS A 158 -13.33 1.65 12.43
C LYS A 158 -12.11 1.36 11.56
N ASP A 159 -11.24 2.35 11.34
CA ASP A 159 -10.00 2.20 10.56
C ASP A 159 -8.78 1.90 11.45
N CYS A 160 -8.97 1.86 12.77
CA CYS A 160 -7.92 1.82 13.82
C CYS A 160 -7.08 0.53 13.90
N LEU A 161 -7.53 -0.58 13.31
CA LEU A 161 -6.73 -1.81 13.30
C LEU A 161 -5.41 -1.64 12.54
N LEU A 162 -5.29 -0.59 11.70
CA LEU A 162 -4.06 -0.24 10.98
C LEU A 162 -2.99 0.43 11.84
N PHE A 163 -3.27 0.72 13.12
CA PHE A 163 -2.41 1.60 13.92
C PHE A 163 -1.91 1.01 15.23
N GLU A 164 -2.49 -0.12 15.66
CA GLU A 164 -2.09 -0.72 16.92
C GLU A 164 -0.70 -1.37 16.77
N LYS A 165 0.25 -0.88 17.57
CA LYS A 165 1.63 -1.37 17.58
C LYS A 165 1.66 -2.89 17.76
N ASN A 166 2.57 -3.53 17.06
CA ASN A 166 2.77 -4.98 16.97
C ASN A 166 1.67 -5.78 16.27
N LYS A 167 0.60 -5.16 15.76
CA LYS A 167 -0.35 -5.89 14.90
C LYS A 167 0.25 -6.21 13.54
N ILE A 168 -0.22 -7.31 12.99
CA ILE A 168 0.08 -7.77 11.65
C ILE A 168 -1.12 -7.41 10.76
N VAL A 169 -0.85 -6.69 9.69
CA VAL A 169 -1.85 -6.16 8.77
C VAL A 169 -1.37 -6.24 7.33
N ASP A 170 -2.30 -6.37 6.40
CA ASP A 170 -2.03 -6.16 4.98
C ASP A 170 -2.20 -4.68 4.67
N VAL A 171 -1.26 -4.10 3.91
CA VAL A 171 -1.18 -2.66 3.67
C VAL A 171 -1.15 -2.39 2.16
N CYS A 172 -2.05 -1.52 1.70
CA CYS A 172 -2.02 -1.03 0.33
C CYS A 172 -1.15 0.22 0.25
N PHE A 173 -0.10 0.18 -0.55
CA PHE A 173 0.74 1.32 -0.87
C PHE A 173 0.38 1.89 -2.24
N SER A 174 0.37 3.22 -2.34
CA SER A 174 0.41 3.94 -3.60
C SER A 174 1.81 4.46 -3.87
N PHE A 175 2.27 4.33 -5.11
CA PHE A 175 3.51 4.89 -5.61
C PHE A 175 3.16 5.94 -6.67
N ASP A 176 3.14 7.20 -6.26
CA ASP A 176 2.58 8.27 -7.11
C ASP A 176 3.65 9.04 -7.88
N LYS A 177 4.72 9.43 -7.17
CA LYS A 177 5.68 10.43 -7.63
C LYS A 177 7.07 10.13 -7.17
N VAL A 178 8.03 10.45 -8.02
CA VAL A 178 9.44 10.55 -7.64
C VAL A 178 9.80 12.02 -7.61
N TYR A 179 10.20 12.52 -6.45
CA TYR A 179 10.68 13.88 -6.30
C TYR A 179 12.17 13.94 -6.59
N ILE A 180 12.58 15.00 -7.27
CA ILE A 180 13.96 15.22 -7.70
C ILE A 180 14.51 16.45 -6.99
N LYS A 181 15.65 16.30 -6.31
CA LYS A 181 16.30 17.36 -5.54
C LYS A 181 17.80 17.14 -5.45
N GLN A 182 18.60 18.12 -5.87
CA GLN A 182 20.05 18.15 -5.65
C GLN A 182 20.75 16.83 -6.05
N ASN A 183 20.56 16.39 -7.29
CA ASN A 183 21.08 15.13 -7.85
C ASN A 183 20.60 13.84 -7.17
N LYS A 184 19.65 13.95 -6.24
CA LYS A 184 18.99 12.83 -5.57
C LYS A 184 17.51 12.79 -5.91
N PHE A 185 16.93 11.62 -5.73
CA PHE A 185 15.51 11.42 -5.87
C PHE A 185 14.98 10.44 -4.83
N TYR A 186 13.69 10.57 -4.56
CA TYR A 186 13.01 9.72 -3.60
C TYR A 186 11.59 9.46 -4.05
N CYS A 187 11.16 8.21 -3.89
CA CYS A 187 9.81 7.80 -4.22
C CYS A 187 8.86 8.14 -3.06
N ILE A 188 7.86 8.97 -3.34
CA ILE A 188 6.75 9.18 -2.42
C ILE A 188 5.79 8.01 -2.55
N HIS A 189 5.58 7.35 -1.42
CA HIS A 189 4.62 6.28 -1.28
C HIS A 189 3.70 6.57 -0.09
N ARG A 190 2.42 6.24 -0.22
CA ARG A 190 1.42 6.48 0.83
C ARG A 190 0.63 5.22 1.14
N ILE A 191 0.16 5.14 2.38
CA ILE A 191 -0.78 4.10 2.80
C ILE A 191 -2.17 4.53 2.37
N GLU A 192 -2.75 3.77 1.45
CA GLU A 192 -4.09 4.01 0.94
C GLU A 192 -5.13 3.35 1.83
N LYS A 193 -6.32 3.96 1.86
CA LYS A 193 -7.44 3.41 2.62
C LYS A 193 -7.88 2.08 2.02
N ILE A 194 -7.87 1.01 2.82
CA ILE A 194 -8.39 -0.33 2.49
C ILE A 194 -9.93 -0.35 2.45
N GLN A 195 -10.57 0.73 2.01
CA GLN A 195 -12.00 0.73 1.72
C GLN A 195 -12.29 0.32 0.27
N LYS A 196 -11.27 0.35 -0.60
CA LYS A 196 -11.41 -0.02 -2.02
C LYS A 196 -10.84 -1.39 -2.37
N ILE A 197 -10.16 -2.07 -1.45
CA ILE A 197 -9.95 -3.51 -1.55
C ILE A 197 -10.89 -4.10 -0.50
N LYS A 198 -11.83 -4.98 -0.89
CA LYS A 198 -12.47 -5.85 0.11
C LYS A 198 -11.33 -6.55 0.82
N TYR A 199 -11.09 -6.18 2.08
CA TYR A 199 -10.15 -6.77 3.01
C TYR A 199 -9.80 -8.21 2.62
N ILE A 200 -8.63 -8.42 2.02
CA ILE A 200 -8.06 -9.76 1.80
C ILE A 200 -7.27 -10.04 3.08
N GLY A 201 -7.96 -10.24 4.19
CA GLY A 201 -7.36 -10.93 5.31
C GLY A 201 -7.14 -12.41 4.95
N PRO A 202 -6.50 -13.22 5.82
CA PRO A 202 -6.35 -14.67 5.63
C PRO A 202 -7.67 -15.45 5.50
N TRP A 203 -8.81 -14.77 5.48
CA TRP A 203 -10.15 -15.31 5.30
C TRP A 203 -10.72 -15.16 3.87
N SER A 204 -9.98 -14.61 2.91
CA SER A 204 -10.47 -14.57 1.53
C SER A 204 -10.16 -15.87 0.78
N ILE A 205 -10.81 -16.96 1.20
CA ILE A 205 -11.07 -18.06 0.29
C ILE A 205 -11.90 -17.48 -0.86
N ARG A 206 -11.41 -17.62 -2.09
CA ARG A 206 -12.16 -17.28 -3.31
C ARG A 206 -13.42 -18.13 -3.32
N ILE A 207 -14.55 -17.53 -2.95
CA ILE A 207 -15.86 -18.13 -3.16
C ILE A 207 -16.55 -17.32 -4.25
N HIS A 208 -16.62 -17.91 -5.44
CA HIS A 208 -17.38 -17.37 -6.57
C HIS A 208 -18.89 -17.40 -6.25
N ASN A 209 -19.45 -16.19 -6.10
CA ASN A 209 -20.81 -15.69 -6.38
C ASN A 209 -22.12 -16.46 -6.14
N GLU A 210 -22.19 -17.67 -5.60
CA GLU A 210 -23.51 -18.26 -5.21
C GLU A 210 -23.55 -18.77 -3.76
N THR A 211 -22.41 -19.07 -3.15
CA THR A 211 -22.33 -19.63 -1.79
C THR A 211 -22.18 -18.59 -0.69
N THR A 212 -22.02 -17.30 -1.01
CA THR A 212 -21.82 -16.21 -0.02
C THR A 212 -23.04 -15.94 0.86
N ASN A 213 -24.26 -16.13 0.35
CA ASN A 213 -25.47 -15.98 1.16
C ASN A 213 -25.67 -17.17 2.11
N ASN A 214 -25.36 -18.39 1.67
CA ASN A 214 -25.45 -19.58 2.51
C ASN A 214 -24.34 -19.62 3.56
N PHE A 215 -23.12 -19.19 3.23
CA PHE A 215 -22.02 -19.13 4.19
C PHE A 215 -22.21 -18.04 5.25
N LYS A 216 -22.74 -16.86 4.87
CA LYS A 216 -23.15 -15.84 5.86
C LYS A 216 -24.28 -16.32 6.76
N LYS A 217 -25.29 -17.00 6.21
CA LYS A 217 -26.36 -17.62 7.01
C LYS A 217 -25.79 -18.66 7.96
N PHE A 218 -24.92 -19.54 7.48
CA PHE A 218 -24.26 -20.59 8.26
C PHE A 218 -23.42 -20.01 9.42
N MET A 219 -22.59 -19.00 9.15
CA MET A 219 -21.78 -18.34 10.19
C MET A 219 -22.64 -17.59 11.21
N MET A 220 -23.72 -16.95 10.79
CA MET A 220 -24.68 -16.33 11.72
C MET A 220 -25.42 -17.37 12.56
N THR A 221 -25.79 -18.51 12.00
CA THR A 221 -26.42 -19.61 12.75
C THR A 221 -25.47 -20.19 13.78
N ILE A 222 -24.18 -20.39 13.46
CA ILE A 222 -23.18 -20.86 14.42
C ILE A 222 -22.98 -19.85 15.57
N LEU A 223 -22.88 -18.56 15.26
CA LEU A 223 -22.73 -17.52 16.28
C LEU A 223 -23.97 -17.40 17.18
N LEU A 224 -25.17 -17.61 16.64
CA LEU A 224 -26.42 -17.58 17.39
C LEU A 224 -26.68 -18.87 18.20
N CYS A 225 -26.12 -20.01 17.78
CA CYS A 225 -26.19 -21.26 18.55
C CYS A 225 -25.19 -21.30 19.72
N ASN A 226 -24.10 -20.53 19.65
CA ASN A 226 -23.06 -20.49 20.68
C ASN A 226 -23.54 -19.87 22.01
N ASP A 227 -24.53 -18.98 21.96
CA ASP A 227 -25.10 -18.35 23.17
C ASP A 227 -26.07 -19.28 23.93
N LYS A 228 -26.38 -20.49 23.42
CA LYS A 228 -27.41 -21.38 23.99
C LYS A 228 -27.03 -22.86 24.10
N MET A 229 -25.83 -23.29 23.73
CA MET A 229 -25.46 -24.71 23.74
C MET A 229 -24.36 -25.04 24.74
N GLU A 230 -24.57 -26.11 25.53
CA GLU A 230 -23.59 -26.66 26.45
C GLU A 230 -22.33 -27.16 25.71
N ASN A 231 -21.18 -26.93 26.36
CA ASN A 231 -19.83 -26.92 25.77
C ASN A 231 -19.38 -28.15 24.95
N SER A 232 -20.02 -29.31 25.05
CA SER A 232 -19.54 -30.51 24.35
C SER A 232 -19.89 -30.52 22.86
N LEU A 233 -21.08 -30.04 22.47
CA LEU A 233 -21.54 -30.11 21.08
C LEU A 233 -20.80 -29.12 20.16
N CYS A 234 -20.34 -27.99 20.72
CA CYS A 234 -19.56 -27.00 19.98
C CYS A 234 -18.19 -27.52 19.57
N TYR A 235 -17.59 -28.41 20.37
CA TYR A 235 -16.27 -28.94 20.09
C TYR A 235 -16.30 -29.90 18.90
N ASP A 236 -17.31 -30.77 18.82
CA ASP A 236 -17.47 -31.73 17.72
C ASP A 236 -17.79 -31.03 16.39
N ILE A 237 -18.59 -29.95 16.42
CA ILE A 237 -18.88 -29.13 15.25
C ILE A 237 -17.62 -28.38 14.78
N LEU A 238 -16.80 -27.86 15.70
CA LEU A 238 -15.54 -27.20 15.37
C LEU A 238 -14.53 -28.17 14.76
N ILE A 239 -14.44 -29.40 15.29
CA ILE A 239 -13.59 -30.47 14.73
C ILE A 239 -14.07 -30.84 13.32
N TYR A 240 -15.38 -30.98 13.11
CA TYR A 240 -15.93 -31.32 11.79
C TYR A 240 -15.67 -30.21 10.74
N ILE A 241 -15.75 -28.94 11.16
CA ILE A 241 -15.41 -27.78 10.31
C ILE A 241 -13.90 -27.78 9.99
N PHE A 242 -13.04 -28.06 10.98
CA PHE A 242 -11.60 -28.13 10.77
C PHE A 242 -11.19 -29.26 9.84
N GLU A 243 -11.81 -30.43 9.95
CA GLU A 243 -11.57 -31.57 9.06
C GLU A 243 -12.09 -31.31 7.64
N PHE A 244 -13.28 -30.70 7.49
CA PHE A 244 -13.82 -30.31 6.18
C PHE A 244 -12.93 -29.29 5.44
N LEU A 245 -12.29 -28.38 6.18
CA LEU A 245 -11.36 -27.39 5.63
C LEU A 245 -9.99 -27.97 5.25
N LYS A 246 -9.60 -29.15 5.77
CA LYS A 246 -8.37 -29.83 5.35
C LYS A 246 -8.51 -30.54 3.99
N THR A 247 -9.74 -30.81 3.56
CA THR A 247 -10.05 -31.49 2.29
C THR A 247 -10.08 -30.57 1.07
N PHE A 248 -9.80 -29.27 1.23
CA PHE A 248 -9.68 -28.27 0.15
C PHE A 248 -8.33 -27.54 0.23
#